data_AF-A0A7W1A6G9-F1
#
_entry.id   AF-A0A7W1A6G9-F1
#
_cell.length_a   1.000
_cell.length_b   1.000
_cell.length_c   1.000
_cell.angle_alpha   90.00
_cell.angle_beta   90.00
_cell.angle_gamma   90.00
#
_symmetry.space_group_name_H-M   'P 1'
#
loop_
_entity.id
_entity.type
_entity.pdbx_description
1 polymer ?
#
loop_
_entity_poly.entity_id
_entity_poly.type
_entity_poly.pdbx_seq_one_letter_code
_entity_poly.pdbx_strand_id
1 'polypeptide(L)'
;MLTDFLKTSEWMPTTLLALSPLIGMVLALVWPGKDDRTVRWGVFAWSLVPLGLVLFLWFSGQFNPALLSTAGDQAMIQQVDRVQWIPFLNAQYFVGLDGMNFPLILLTVALTPFCILASFGIKTRPRVYL
;
A
#
# COMPACT_ATOMS: atom_id res chain seq x y z
N MET A 1 -26.88 5.91 7.41
CA MET A 1 -26.47 5.47 8.76
C MET A 1 -25.06 4.90 8.78
N LEU A 2 -24.69 3.87 8.00
CA LEU A 2 -23.28 3.41 7.93
C LEU A 2 -22.40 4.20 6.95
N THR A 3 -22.97 4.74 5.87
CA THR A 3 -22.28 5.59 4.88
C THR A 3 -21.74 6.87 5.49
N ASP A 4 -22.39 7.32 6.56
CA ASP A 4 -22.05 8.56 7.24
C ASP A 4 -20.76 8.43 8.05
N PHE A 5 -20.24 7.20 8.24
CA PHE A 5 -18.99 6.88 8.94
C PHE A 5 -17.82 6.52 8.00
N LEU A 6 -18.07 6.41 6.69
CA LEU A 6 -17.10 5.94 5.70
C LEU A 6 -16.77 7.05 4.71
N LYS A 7 -15.49 7.41 4.62
CA LYS A 7 -15.00 8.31 3.56
C LYS A 7 -14.44 7.48 2.41
N THR A 8 -15.18 7.38 1.31
CA THR A 8 -14.73 6.69 0.09
C THR A 8 -13.83 7.59 -0.75
N SER A 9 -12.95 6.98 -1.55
CA SER A 9 -12.06 7.68 -2.47
C SER A 9 -12.31 7.23 -3.90
N GLU A 10 -12.26 8.16 -4.85
CA GLU A 10 -12.57 7.88 -6.26
C GLU A 10 -11.48 7.06 -6.95
N TRP A 11 -10.26 7.09 -6.44
CA TRP A 11 -9.06 6.57 -7.11
C TRP A 11 -8.41 5.37 -6.40
N MET A 12 -9.15 4.71 -5.51
CA MET A 12 -8.81 3.42 -4.87
C MET A 12 -7.37 3.29 -4.29
N PRO A 13 -6.92 4.22 -3.42
CA PRO A 13 -5.54 4.25 -2.95
C PRO A 13 -5.15 3.04 -2.09
N THR A 14 -6.07 2.48 -1.32
CA THR A 14 -5.75 1.34 -0.43
C THR A 14 -5.51 0.07 -1.24
N THR A 15 -6.25 -0.12 -2.33
CA THR A 15 -6.01 -1.20 -3.29
C THR A 15 -4.69 -1.01 -4.02
N LEU A 16 -4.34 0.21 -4.43
CA LEU A 16 -3.03 0.50 -5.05
C LEU A 16 -1.87 0.20 -4.10
N LEU A 17 -1.99 0.54 -2.81
CA LEU A 17 -1.00 0.19 -1.77
C LEU A 17 -0.88 -1.32 -1.58
N ALA A 18 -2.00 -2.03 -1.54
CA ALA A 18 -2.01 -3.47 -1.34
C ALA A 18 -1.41 -4.23 -2.52
N LEU A 19 -1.67 -3.78 -3.76
CA LEU A 19 -1.22 -4.45 -4.98
C LEU A 19 0.12 -3.95 -5.50
N SER A 20 0.65 -2.81 -5.03
CA SER A 20 1.94 -2.30 -5.52
C SER A 20 3.08 -3.31 -5.37
N PRO A 21 3.25 -4.07 -4.26
CA PRO A 21 4.34 -5.04 -4.16
C PRO A 21 4.23 -6.16 -5.20
N LEU A 22 3.01 -6.55 -5.56
CA LEU A 22 2.75 -7.56 -6.59
C LEU A 22 3.23 -7.10 -7.96
N ILE A 23 3.01 -5.82 -8.29
CA ILE A 23 3.51 -5.23 -9.53
C ILE A 23 5.05 -5.21 -9.53
N GLY A 24 5.66 -4.85 -8.40
CA GLY A 24 7.12 -4.86 -8.24
C GLY A 24 7.73 -6.24 -8.48
N MET A 25 7.10 -7.28 -7.90
CA MET A 25 7.49 -8.68 -8.11
C MET A 25 7.39 -9.08 -9.58
N VAL A 26 6.29 -8.76 -10.27
CA VAL A 26 6.12 -9.09 -11.69
C VAL A 26 7.18 -8.38 -12.54
N LEU A 27 7.46 -7.10 -12.27
CA LEU A 27 8.51 -6.35 -12.96
C LEU A 27 9.90 -6.97 -12.73
N ALA A 28 10.18 -7.44 -11.51
CA ALA A 28 11.44 -8.10 -11.18
C ALA A 28 11.62 -9.43 -11.91
N LEU A 29 10.55 -10.23 -12.03
CA LEU A 29 10.58 -11.56 -12.64
C LEU A 29 10.63 -11.50 -14.17
N VAL A 30 9.90 -10.57 -14.79
CA VAL A 30 9.79 -10.46 -16.25
C VAL A 30 11.02 -9.75 -16.85
N TRP A 31 11.85 -9.08 -16.04
CA TRP A 31 13.01 -8.33 -16.53
C TRP A 31 14.01 -9.23 -17.31
N PRO A 32 14.19 -8.99 -18.62
CA PRO A 32 14.99 -9.87 -19.48
C PRO A 32 16.50 -9.68 -19.31
N GLY A 33 16.94 -8.58 -18.70
CA GLY A 33 18.35 -8.29 -18.49
C GLY A 33 19.01 -9.32 -17.58
N LYS A 34 20.23 -9.74 -17.90
CA LYS A 34 21.03 -10.67 -17.06
C LYS A 34 21.66 -9.99 -15.84
N ASP A 35 21.72 -8.66 -15.84
CA ASP A 35 22.31 -7.90 -14.74
C ASP A 35 21.33 -7.77 -13.57
N ASP A 36 21.62 -8.48 -12.49
CA ASP A 36 20.85 -8.42 -11.25
C ASP A 36 20.96 -7.05 -10.57
N ARG A 37 21.98 -6.25 -10.89
CA ARG A 37 22.11 -4.87 -10.37
C ARG A 37 20.96 -3.99 -10.84
N THR A 38 20.59 -4.07 -12.12
CA THR A 38 19.48 -3.27 -12.67
C THR A 38 18.16 -3.63 -11.99
N VAL A 39 17.91 -4.92 -11.80
CA VAL A 39 16.68 -5.42 -11.13
C VAL A 39 16.62 -4.93 -9.68
N ARG A 40 17.72 -5.04 -8.93
CA ARG A 40 17.83 -4.56 -7.55
C ARG A 40 17.47 -3.08 -7.38
N TRP A 41 18.06 -2.23 -8.22
CA TRP A 41 17.76 -0.80 -8.19
C TRP A 41 16.35 -0.48 -8.69
N GLY A 42 15.84 -1.25 -9.65
CA GLY A 42 14.45 -1.14 -10.13
C GLY A 42 13.42 -1.47 -9.04
N VAL A 43 13.60 -2.60 -8.34
CA VAL A 43 12.73 -3.00 -7.23
C VAL A 43 12.83 -2.04 -6.06
N PHE A 44 14.04 -1.58 -5.74
CA PHE A 44 14.24 -0.53 -4.73
C PHE A 44 13.47 0.75 -5.10
N ALA A 45 13.61 1.24 -6.33
CA ALA A 45 12.87 2.40 -6.80
C ALA A 45 11.35 2.18 -6.76
N TRP A 46 10.88 0.98 -7.11
CA TRP A 46 9.47 0.62 -7.04
C TRP A 46 8.93 0.60 -5.61
N SER A 47 9.73 0.17 -4.63
CA SER A 47 9.33 0.19 -3.21
C SER A 47 9.09 1.60 -2.66
N LEU A 48 9.62 2.63 -3.32
CA LEU A 48 9.34 4.03 -2.97
C LEU A 48 7.95 4.49 -3.44
N VAL A 49 7.30 3.77 -4.36
CA VAL A 49 5.95 4.10 -4.83
C VAL A 49 4.91 3.99 -3.71
N PRO A 50 4.74 2.84 -3.00
CA PRO A 50 3.81 2.76 -1.89
C PRO A 50 4.16 3.72 -0.74
N LEU A 51 5.45 3.89 -0.44
CA LEU A 51 5.91 4.87 0.54
C LEU A 51 5.46 6.29 0.15
N GLY A 52 5.72 6.69 -1.10
CA GLY A 52 5.31 7.97 -1.64
C GLY A 52 3.80 8.16 -1.63
N LEU A 53 3.02 7.12 -1.91
CA LEU A 53 1.56 7.16 -1.86
C LEU A 53 1.06 7.39 -0.41
N VAL A 54 1.59 6.66 0.58
CA VAL A 54 1.21 6.87 1.99
C VAL A 54 1.55 8.28 2.45
N LEU A 55 2.74 8.79 2.11
CA LEU A 55 3.13 10.16 2.44
C LEU A 55 2.28 11.19 1.72
N PHE A 56 1.95 10.96 0.44
CA PHE A 56 1.05 11.83 -0.32
C PHE A 56 -0.34 11.89 0.32
N LEU A 57 -0.91 10.76 0.75
CA LEU A 57 -2.19 10.75 1.45
C LEU A 57 -2.14 11.56 2.76
N TRP A 58 -1.05 11.45 3.52
CA TRP A 58 -0.86 12.23 4.74
C TRP A 58 -0.76 13.73 4.44
N PHE A 59 0.16 14.14 3.55
CA PHE A 59 0.42 15.56 3.30
C PHE A 59 -0.62 16.27 2.44
N SER A 60 -1.38 15.54 1.61
CA SER A 60 -2.44 16.12 0.77
C SER A 60 -3.66 16.60 1.55
N GLY A 61 -3.76 16.30 2.86
CA GLY A 61 -4.93 16.61 3.68
C GLY A 61 -6.17 15.78 3.34
N GLN A 62 -6.07 14.84 2.38
CA GLN A 62 -7.17 13.93 2.03
C GLN A 62 -7.43 12.88 3.12
N PHE A 63 -6.43 12.60 3.94
CA PHE A 63 -6.49 11.70 5.08
C PHE A 63 -6.03 12.42 6.35
N ASN A 64 -6.79 12.27 7.44
CA ASN A 64 -6.42 12.80 8.74
C ASN A 64 -6.29 11.66 9.77
N PRO A 65 -5.05 11.26 10.14
CA PRO A 65 -4.82 10.20 11.13
C PRO A 65 -5.17 10.61 12.56
N ALA A 66 -5.25 11.90 12.87
CA ALA A 66 -5.51 12.42 14.21
C ALA A 66 -7.01 12.45 14.56
N LEU A 67 -7.90 12.15 13.61
CA LEU A 67 -9.33 11.95 13.87
C LEU A 67 -9.56 10.61 14.58
N LEU A 68 -9.14 10.52 15.84
CA LEU A 68 -9.66 9.54 16.79
C LEU A 68 -10.91 10.14 17.42
N SER A 69 -12.04 9.96 16.76
CA SER A 69 -13.38 10.12 17.34
C SER A 69 -13.54 11.31 18.31
N THR A 70 -13.51 12.54 17.80
CA THR A 70 -14.08 13.67 18.52
C THR A 70 -15.45 13.97 17.93
N ALA A 71 -16.47 13.92 18.79
CA ALA A 71 -17.88 14.07 18.47
C ALA A 71 -18.12 15.30 17.57
N GLY A 72 -18.42 15.07 16.30
CA GLY A 72 -18.78 16.13 15.35
C GLY A 72 -18.53 15.78 13.88
N ASP A 73 -17.44 15.08 13.56
CA ASP A 73 -17.06 14.74 12.17
C ASP A 73 -16.84 13.22 12.02
N GLN A 74 -17.78 12.59 11.33
CA GLN A 74 -18.04 11.14 11.35
C GLN A 74 -17.22 10.38 10.29
N ALA A 75 -15.90 10.25 10.39
CA ALA A 75 -15.20 9.28 9.53
C ALA A 75 -14.25 8.39 10.35
N MET A 76 -14.80 7.29 10.88
CA MET A 76 -14.02 6.31 11.63
C MET A 76 -13.06 5.53 10.72
N ILE A 77 -13.46 5.29 9.46
CA ILE A 77 -12.63 4.64 8.45
C ILE A 77 -12.62 5.52 7.19
N GLN A 78 -11.44 5.90 6.74
CA GLN A 78 -11.21 6.77 5.59
C GLN A 78 -10.64 5.96 4.42
N GLN A 79 -10.67 6.54 3.22
CA GLN A 79 -10.11 5.94 1.99
C GLN A 79 -10.61 4.50 1.77
N VAL A 80 -11.92 4.30 1.88
CA VAL A 80 -12.55 2.98 1.79
C VAL A 80 -12.73 2.56 0.34
N ASP A 81 -12.17 1.41 0.01
CA ASP A 81 -12.36 0.71 -1.25
C ASP A 81 -13.34 -0.44 -1.02
N ARG A 82 -14.51 -0.36 -1.67
CA ARG A 82 -15.58 -1.34 -1.54
C ARG A 82 -15.98 -1.89 -2.90
N VAL A 83 -15.77 -3.19 -3.10
CA VAL A 83 -16.15 -3.89 -4.34
C VAL A 83 -16.86 -5.19 -3.97
N GLN A 84 -17.98 -5.48 -4.65
CA GLN A 84 -18.66 -6.76 -4.49
C GLN A 84 -17.79 -7.86 -5.10
N TRP A 85 -17.33 -8.81 -4.28
CA TRP A 85 -16.43 -9.86 -4.73
C TRP A 85 -17.19 -11.11 -5.14
N ILE A 86 -18.04 -11.63 -4.26
CA ILE A 86 -18.84 -12.84 -4.52
C ILE A 86 -20.32 -12.56 -4.20
N PRO A 87 -21.14 -12.25 -5.21
CA PRO A 87 -22.53 -11.80 -5.01
C PRO A 87 -23.39 -12.79 -4.23
N PHE A 88 -23.29 -14.08 -4.54
CA PHE A 88 -24.14 -15.11 -3.94
C PHE A 88 -23.82 -15.37 -2.45
N LEU A 89 -22.60 -15.06 -2.02
CA LEU A 89 -22.17 -15.13 -0.62
C LEU A 89 -22.35 -13.80 0.11
N ASN A 90 -22.81 -12.76 -0.59
CA ASN A 90 -22.78 -11.38 -0.11
C ASN A 90 -21.37 -10.97 0.39
N ALA A 91 -20.32 -11.53 -0.20
CA ALA A 91 -18.94 -11.26 0.18
C ALA A 91 -18.41 -10.03 -0.57
N GLN A 92 -17.72 -9.17 0.16
CA GLN A 92 -17.27 -7.86 -0.33
C GLN A 92 -15.79 -7.68 0.00
N TYR A 93 -15.04 -7.17 -0.96
CA TYR A 93 -13.75 -6.57 -0.70
C TYR A 93 -14.01 -5.22 -0.05
N PHE A 94 -13.72 -5.11 1.25
CA PHE A 94 -13.91 -3.91 2.05
C PHE A 94 -12.59 -3.60 2.76
N VAL A 95 -11.83 -2.67 2.19
CA VAL A 95 -10.53 -2.28 2.71
C VAL A 95 -10.54 -0.78 2.92
N GLY A 96 -10.06 -0.33 4.07
CA GLY A 96 -10.05 1.08 4.44
C GLY A 96 -8.88 1.40 5.35
N LEU A 97 -8.59 2.69 5.46
CA LEU A 97 -7.47 3.24 6.19
C LEU A 97 -7.99 4.16 7.30
N ASP A 98 -7.54 3.94 8.52
CA ASP A 98 -7.96 4.69 9.71
C ASP A 98 -6.75 5.20 10.49
N GLY A 99 -6.98 5.98 11.54
CA GLY A 99 -5.89 6.52 12.37
C GLY A 99 -5.07 5.45 13.11
N MET A 100 -5.62 4.25 13.32
CA MET A 100 -4.98 3.19 14.11
C MET A 100 -4.11 2.25 13.24
N ASN A 101 -4.58 1.91 12.04
CA ASN A 101 -3.87 1.07 11.09
C ASN A 101 -2.87 1.87 10.25
N PHE A 102 -3.02 3.19 10.14
CA PHE A 102 -2.11 4.04 9.37
C PHE A 102 -0.65 3.96 9.84
N PRO A 103 -0.32 4.06 11.15
CA PRO A 103 1.06 3.88 11.61
C PRO A 103 1.66 2.52 11.25
N LEU A 104 0.84 1.46 11.25
CA LEU A 104 1.29 0.11 10.86
C LEU A 104 1.61 0.05 9.36
N ILE A 105 0.72 0.59 8.52
CA ILE A 105 0.93 0.65 7.06
C ILE A 105 2.18 1.49 6.75
N LEU A 106 2.30 2.67 7.37
CA LEU A 106 3.46 3.54 7.21
C LEU A 106 4.76 2.82 7.59
N LEU A 107 4.77 2.10 8.72
CA LEU A 107 5.91 1.31 9.15
C LEU A 107 6.24 0.20 8.15
N THR A 108 5.25 -0.52 7.62
CA THR A 108 5.47 -1.57 6.61
C THR A 108 6.08 -1.00 5.32
N VAL A 109 5.49 0.07 4.77
CA VAL A 109 6.00 0.66 3.51
C VAL A 109 7.35 1.38 3.72
N ALA A 110 7.62 1.88 4.93
CA ALA A 110 8.92 2.46 5.28
C ALA A 110 10.00 1.40 5.45
N LEU A 111 9.69 0.26 6.06
CA LEU A 111 10.66 -0.83 6.25
C LEU A 111 11.02 -1.54 4.94
N THR A 112 10.07 -1.64 4.00
CA THR A 112 10.26 -2.33 2.71
C THR A 112 11.55 -1.91 1.95
N PRO A 113 11.83 -0.62 1.69
CA PRO A 113 13.08 -0.21 1.03
C PRO A 113 14.33 -0.59 1.83
N PHE A 114 14.30 -0.56 3.16
CA PHE A 114 15.43 -1.00 4.00
C PHE A 114 15.66 -2.51 3.88
N CYS A 115 14.59 -3.31 3.88
CA CYS A 115 14.67 -4.75 3.65
C CYS A 115 15.27 -5.08 2.27
N ILE A 116 14.87 -4.34 1.24
CA ILE A 116 15.42 -4.50 -0.12
C ILE A 116 16.91 -4.16 -0.13
N LEU A 117 17.34 -3.04 0.49
CA LEU A 117 18.75 -2.70 0.58
C LEU A 117 19.56 -3.76 1.34
N ALA A 118 19.02 -4.30 2.43
CA ALA A 118 19.65 -5.40 3.17
C ALA A 118 19.80 -6.66 2.29
N SER A 119 18.85 -6.92 1.38
CA SER A 119 18.90 -8.07 0.46
C SER A 119 20.02 -7.99 -0.58
N PHE A 120 20.64 -6.82 -0.80
CA PHE A 120 21.70 -6.67 -1.82
C PHE A 120 22.95 -7.53 -1.51
N GLY A 121 23.12 -7.99 -0.27
CA GLY A 121 24.15 -8.95 0.10
C GLY A 121 23.94 -10.37 -0.44
N ILE A 122 22.72 -10.73 -0.87
CA ILE A 122 22.37 -12.08 -1.31
C ILE A 122 22.95 -12.36 -2.70
N LYS A 123 23.72 -13.43 -2.86
CA LYS A 123 24.36 -13.81 -4.14
C LYS A 123 23.63 -14.92 -4.89
N THR A 124 22.88 -15.75 -4.19
CA THR A 124 22.18 -16.90 -4.78
C THR A 124 20.76 -16.48 -5.18
N ARG A 125 20.41 -16.58 -6.46
CA ARG A 125 19.06 -16.32 -6.99
C ARG A 125 18.43 -14.99 -6.50
N PRO A 126 19.12 -13.84 -6.64
CA PRO A 126 18.68 -12.57 -6.05
C PRO A 126 17.26 -12.15 -6.44
N ARG A 127 16.80 -12.49 -7.65
CA ARG A 127 15.45 -12.15 -8.15
C ARG A 127 14.30 -12.82 -7.41
N VAL A 128 14.55 -13.91 -6.68
CA VAL A 128 13.53 -14.60 -5.88
C VAL A 128 13.37 -13.93 -4.51
N TYR A 129 14.39 -13.18 -4.06
CA TYR A 129 14.41 -12.49 -2.77
C TYR A 129 13.98 -11.02 -2.87
N LEU A 130 13.91 -10.48 -4.09
CA LEU A 130 13.51 -9.10 -4.41
C LEU A 130 12.04 -9.07 -4.81
#